data_AF-A0A815LA31-F1
#
_entry.id   AF-A0A815LA31-F1
#
_cell.length_a   1.000
_cell.length_b   1.000
_cell.length_c   1.000
_cell.angle_alpha   90.00
_cell.angle_beta   90.00
_cell.angle_gamma   90.00
#
_symmetry.space_group_name_H-M   'P 1'
#
loop_
_entity.id
_entity.type
_entity.pdbx_description
1 polymer ?
#
loop_
_entity_poly.entity_id
_entity_poly.type
_entity_poly.pdbx_seq_one_letter_code
_entity_poly.pdbx_strand_id
1 'polypeptide(L)'
;MSLSCAIETCKCKSRAICHCCNTKLCADHLKAHVDLINSQTHPLANEINTLDNQLSLLNVDEVIVDRFYEEKCQELQQRCVEKVGEKQKEIHQLKLKTNELMREQEATHDDICSLKATIY
;
A
#
# COMPACT_ATOMS: atom_id res chain seq x y z
N MET A 1 19.58 -59.18 -22.49
CA MET A 1 18.40 -58.77 -23.29
C MET A 1 18.35 -57.25 -23.33
N SER A 2 18.49 -56.63 -24.50
CA SER A 2 18.43 -55.17 -24.63
C SER A 2 16.98 -54.69 -24.65
N LEU A 3 16.60 -53.86 -23.68
CA LEU A 3 15.27 -53.27 -23.59
C LEU A 3 15.07 -52.22 -24.70
N SER A 4 13.94 -52.27 -25.40
CA SER A 4 13.53 -51.28 -26.38
C SER A 4 13.05 -49.99 -25.70
N CYS A 5 13.08 -48.89 -26.44
CA CYS A 5 12.38 -47.66 -26.05
C CYS A 5 10.88 -47.94 -25.86
N ALA A 6 10.25 -47.30 -24.87
CA ALA A 6 8.83 -47.43 -24.56
C ALA A 6 7.90 -46.80 -25.61
N ILE A 7 8.45 -45.99 -26.51
CA ILE A 7 7.70 -45.41 -27.64
C ILE A 7 7.62 -46.45 -28.74
N GLU A 8 6.40 -46.90 -29.06
CA GLU A 8 6.13 -48.04 -29.97
C GLU A 8 6.73 -47.88 -31.36
N THR A 9 6.86 -46.64 -31.85
CA THR A 9 7.45 -46.32 -33.16
C THR A 9 8.98 -46.27 -33.15
N CYS A 10 9.61 -46.38 -31.98
CA CYS A 10 11.05 -46.21 -31.82
C CYS A 10 11.80 -47.54 -31.89
N LYS A 11 12.66 -47.68 -32.90
CA LYS A 11 13.54 -48.87 -33.08
C LYS A 11 14.79 -48.86 -32.18
N CYS A 12 15.02 -47.78 -31.43
CA CYS A 12 16.23 -47.61 -30.63
C CYS A 12 16.15 -48.37 -29.29
N LYS A 13 17.31 -48.85 -28.81
CA LYS A 13 17.44 -49.41 -27.46
C LYS A 13 17.26 -48.31 -26.42
N SER A 14 16.56 -48.61 -25.33
CA SER A 14 16.48 -47.72 -24.18
C SER A 14 17.88 -47.54 -23.57
N ARG A 15 18.17 -46.30 -23.16
CA ARG A 15 19.44 -45.92 -22.51
C ARG A 15 19.25 -45.38 -21.10
N ALA A 16 18.05 -44.91 -20.76
CA ALA A 16 17.73 -44.36 -19.46
C ALA A 16 16.22 -44.50 -19.16
N ILE A 17 15.86 -44.40 -17.88
CA ILE A 17 14.47 -44.27 -17.43
C ILE A 17 14.21 -42.79 -17.15
N CYS A 18 13.15 -42.23 -17.72
CA CYS A 18 12.70 -40.89 -17.35
C CYS A 18 12.00 -40.96 -15.99
N HIS A 19 12.49 -40.21 -15.00
CA HIS A 19 11.89 -40.22 -13.66
C HIS A 19 10.54 -39.52 -13.57
N CYS A 20 10.24 -38.57 -14.48
CA CYS A 20 8.95 -37.87 -14.52
C CYS A 20 7.78 -38.82 -14.84
N CYS A 21 7.97 -39.74 -15.79
CA CYS A 21 6.93 -40.67 -16.25
C CYS A 21 7.24 -42.15 -16.00
N ASN A 22 8.38 -42.45 -15.36
CA ASN A 22 8.89 -43.81 -15.10
C ASN A 22 8.97 -44.72 -16.35
N THR A 23 9.22 -44.13 -17.52
CA THR A 23 9.31 -44.86 -18.79
C THR A 23 10.74 -45.02 -19.28
N LYS A 24 11.03 -46.15 -19.92
CA LYS A 24 12.33 -46.46 -20.53
C LYS A 24 12.45 -45.76 -21.89
N LEU A 25 13.30 -44.75 -22.00
CA LEU A 25 13.47 -43.97 -23.24
C LEU A 25 14.86 -44.17 -23.84
N CYS A 26 14.96 -43.96 -25.16
CA CYS A 26 16.25 -43.75 -25.82
C CYS A 26 16.75 -42.31 -25.58
N ALA A 27 18.00 -42.03 -25.95
CA ALA A 27 18.59 -40.71 -25.74
C ALA A 27 17.81 -39.58 -26.44
N ASP A 28 17.34 -39.81 -27.67
CA ASP A 28 16.65 -38.78 -28.46
C ASP A 28 15.28 -38.43 -27.86
N HIS A 29 14.52 -39.44 -27.42
CA HIS A 29 13.23 -39.21 -26.81
C HIS A 29 13.33 -38.64 -25.39
N LEU A 30 14.37 -39.00 -24.63
CA LEU A 30 14.64 -38.34 -23.36
C LEU A 30 15.00 -36.87 -23.58
N LYS A 31 15.82 -36.57 -24.59
CA LYS A 31 16.19 -35.20 -24.96
C LYS A 31 14.95 -34.39 -25.36
N ALA A 32 14.08 -34.93 -26.23
CA ALA A 32 12.83 -34.27 -26.60
C ALA A 32 11.93 -33.99 -25.39
N HIS A 33 11.89 -34.90 -24.41
CA HIS A 33 11.17 -34.70 -23.15
C HIS A 33 11.75 -33.54 -22.33
N VAL A 34 13.08 -33.51 -22.20
CA VAL A 34 13.79 -32.42 -21.50
C VAL A 34 13.59 -31.09 -22.22
N ASP A 35 13.65 -31.08 -23.55
CA ASP A 35 13.42 -29.89 -24.38
C ASP A 35 11.99 -29.36 -24.20
N LEU A 36 10.98 -30.25 -24.15
CA LEU A 36 9.60 -29.87 -23.87
C LEU A 36 9.45 -29.26 -22.46
N ILE A 37 10.02 -29.90 -21.44
CA ILE A 37 9.98 -29.39 -20.06
C ILE A 37 10.66 -28.02 -19.99
N ASN A 38 11.82 -27.85 -20.61
CA ASN A 38 12.53 -26.57 -20.65
C ASN A 38 11.70 -25.50 -21.37
N SER A 39 11.03 -25.86 -22.48
CA SER A 39 10.17 -24.93 -23.23
C SER A 39 8.99 -24.42 -22.41
N GLN A 40 8.52 -25.18 -21.42
CA GLN A 40 7.43 -24.78 -20.51
C GLN A 40 7.96 -24.08 -19.24
N THR A 41 9.13 -24.48 -18.75
CA THR A 41 9.71 -23.94 -17.51
C THR A 41 10.26 -22.53 -17.71
N HIS A 42 10.86 -22.23 -18.86
CA HIS A 42 11.40 -20.89 -19.15
C HIS A 42 10.31 -19.78 -19.15
N PRO A 43 9.15 -19.95 -19.81
CA PRO A 43 8.06 -18.99 -19.73
C PRO A 43 7.56 -18.77 -18.30
N LEU A 44 7.39 -19.85 -17.52
CA LEU A 44 6.94 -19.74 -16.13
C LEU A 44 7.93 -18.97 -15.26
N ALA A 45 9.24 -19.17 -15.45
CA ALA A 45 10.26 -18.39 -14.76
C ALA A 45 10.16 -16.89 -15.11
N ASN A 46 9.90 -16.56 -16.38
CA ASN A 46 9.70 -15.18 -16.82
C ASN A 46 8.43 -14.55 -16.25
N GLU A 47 7.34 -15.31 -16.16
CA GLU A 47 6.09 -14.87 -15.52
C GLU A 47 6.28 -14.62 -14.03
N ILE A 48 6.94 -15.54 -13.32
CA ILE A 48 7.28 -15.36 -11.90
C ILE A 48 8.10 -14.09 -11.69
N ASN A 49 9.13 -13.87 -12.51
CA ASN A 49 9.95 -12.65 -12.43
C ASN A 49 9.13 -11.39 -12.74
N THR A 50 8.16 -11.46 -13.65
CA THR A 50 7.28 -10.33 -13.97
C THR A 50 6.35 -10.01 -12.81
N LEU A 51 5.75 -11.04 -12.19
CA LEU A 51 4.89 -10.89 -11.02
C LEU A 51 5.67 -10.35 -9.81
N ASP A 52 6.90 -10.82 -9.59
CA ASP A 52 7.77 -10.33 -8.52
C ASP A 52 8.10 -8.83 -8.67
N ASN A 53 8.40 -8.40 -9.89
CA ASN A 53 8.61 -6.98 -10.19
C ASN A 53 7.33 -6.15 -9.97
N GLN A 54 6.17 -6.67 -10.37
CA GLN A 54 4.88 -5.98 -10.15
C GLN A 54 4.55 -5.86 -8.65
N LEU A 55 4.77 -6.92 -7.87
CA LEU A 55 4.58 -6.89 -6.42
C LEU A 55 5.54 -5.89 -5.75
N SER A 56 6.78 -5.84 -6.20
CA SER A 56 7.77 -4.89 -5.71
C SER A 56 7.35 -3.44 -5.95
N LEU A 57 6.77 -3.14 -7.12
CA LEU A 57 6.24 -1.79 -7.43
C LEU A 57 5.05 -1.42 -6.54
N LEU A 58 4.09 -2.34 -6.35
CA LEU A 58 2.93 -2.09 -5.48
C LEU A 58 3.34 -1.82 -4.03
N ASN A 59 4.35 -2.54 -3.54
CA ASN A 59 4.87 -2.33 -2.18
C ASN A 59 5.53 -0.95 -2.03
N VAL A 60 6.20 -0.45 -3.08
CA VAL A 60 6.74 0.92 -3.09
C VAL A 60 5.62 1.96 -3.09
N ASP A 61 4.56 1.73 -3.87
CA ASP A 61 3.40 2.64 -3.91
C ASP A 61 2.71 2.72 -2.55
N GLU A 62 2.54 1.60 -1.83
CA GLU A 62 1.95 1.58 -0.48
C GLU A 62 2.75 2.44 0.50
N VAL A 63 4.08 2.29 0.53
CA VAL A 63 4.97 3.08 1.41
C VAL A 63 4.93 4.58 1.09
N ILE A 64 4.87 4.94 -0.20
CA ILE A 64 4.79 6.35 -0.61
C ILE A 64 3.45 6.96 -0.21
N VAL A 65 2.37 6.22 -0.40
CA VAL A 65 1.01 6.67 -0.05
C VAL A 65 0.89 6.90 1.46
N ASP A 66 1.35 5.95 2.27
CA ASP A 66 1.32 6.08 3.74
C ASP A 66 2.11 7.30 4.21
N ARG A 67 3.31 7.50 3.68
CA ARG A 67 4.14 8.65 4.00
C ARG A 67 3.46 9.96 3.63
N PHE A 68 2.86 10.03 2.44
CA PHE A 68 2.14 11.22 1.99
C PHE A 68 0.94 11.53 2.89
N TYR A 69 0.17 10.51 3.29
CA TYR A 69 -0.95 10.69 4.22
C TYR A 69 -0.46 11.20 5.58
N GLU A 70 0.61 10.64 6.12
CA GLU A 70 1.19 11.08 7.39
C GLU A 70 1.65 12.55 7.33
N GLU A 71 2.38 12.93 6.28
CA GLU A 71 2.81 14.31 6.03
C GLU A 71 1.61 15.26 5.96
N LYS A 72 0.55 14.90 5.23
CA LYS A 72 -0.65 15.73 5.10
C LYS A 72 -1.45 15.85 6.40
N CYS A 73 -1.53 14.78 7.19
CA CYS A 73 -2.13 14.82 8.51
C CYS A 73 -1.38 15.79 9.43
N GLN A 74 -0.05 15.74 9.43
CA GLN A 74 0.78 16.66 10.21
C GLN A 74 0.61 18.12 9.78
N GLU A 75 0.62 18.40 8.46
CA GLU A 75 0.37 19.74 7.92
C GLU A 75 -1.00 20.30 8.35
N LEU A 76 -2.05 19.47 8.26
CA LEU A 76 -3.41 19.87 8.64
C LEU A 76 -3.53 20.12 10.14
N GLN A 77 -2.91 19.27 10.96
CA GLN A 77 -2.89 19.42 12.40
C GLN A 77 -2.21 20.72 12.81
N GLN A 78 -1.02 21.00 12.24
CA GLN A 78 -0.28 22.23 12.51
C GLN A 78 -1.11 23.47 12.15
N ARG A 79 -1.73 23.48 10.96
CA ARG A 79 -2.59 24.58 10.51
C ARG A 79 -3.80 24.79 11.42
N CYS A 80 -4.40 23.71 11.93
CA CYS A 80 -5.51 23.81 12.88
C CYS A 80 -5.05 24.43 14.20
N VAL A 81 -3.92 23.98 14.74
CA VAL A 81 -3.35 24.51 15.98
C VAL A 81 -3.06 26.01 15.86
N GLU A 82 -2.45 26.43 14.74
CA GLU A 82 -2.17 27.85 14.48
C GLU A 82 -3.44 28.69 14.45
N LYS A 83 -4.45 28.28 13.68
CA LYS A 83 -5.73 29.00 13.60
C LYS A 83 -6.46 29.07 14.93
N VAL A 84 -6.47 27.99 15.69
CA VAL A 84 -7.06 27.98 17.03
C VAL A 84 -6.31 28.93 17.95
N GLY A 85 -4.98 28.93 17.90
CA GLY A 85 -4.14 29.85 18.67
C GLY A 85 -4.39 31.32 18.32
N GLU A 86 -4.54 31.66 17.04
CA GLU A 86 -4.91 33.01 16.60
C GLU A 86 -6.28 33.42 17.14
N LYS A 87 -7.29 32.55 17.03
CA LYS A 87 -8.63 32.83 17.55
C LYS A 87 -8.67 32.93 19.07
N GLN A 88 -7.86 32.15 19.78
CA GLN A 88 -7.73 32.30 21.23
C GLN A 88 -7.13 33.67 21.61
N LYS A 89 -6.14 34.17 20.86
CA LYS A 89 -5.56 35.50 21.07
C LYS A 89 -6.58 36.61 20.80
N GLU A 90 -7.32 36.53 19.69
CA GLU A 90 -8.39 37.48 19.38
C GLU A 90 -9.45 37.52 20.48
N ILE A 91 -9.95 36.35 20.92
CA ILE A 91 -10.92 36.26 22.02
C ILE A 91 -10.36 36.84 23.31
N HIS A 92 -9.08 36.59 23.62
CA HIS A 92 -8.44 37.13 24.81
C HIS A 92 -8.38 38.66 24.77
N GLN A 93 -8.00 39.25 23.63
CA GLN A 93 -7.99 40.69 23.45
C GLN A 93 -9.39 41.30 23.58
N LEU A 94 -10.40 40.67 22.98
CA LEU A 94 -11.80 41.11 23.12
C LEU A 94 -12.25 41.08 24.58
N LYS A 95 -11.94 40.01 25.33
CA LYS A 95 -12.26 39.92 26.77
C LYS A 95 -11.61 41.04 27.58
N LEU A 96 -10.34 41.35 27.33
CA LEU A 96 -9.64 42.45 28.01
C LEU A 96 -10.34 43.78 27.74
N LYS A 97 -10.69 44.06 26.48
CA LYS A 97 -11.37 45.30 26.09
C LYS A 97 -12.79 45.39 26.64
N THR A 98 -13.54 44.29 26.67
CA THR A 98 -14.86 44.24 27.32
C THR A 98 -14.74 44.56 28.81
N ASN A 99 -13.77 43.98 29.51
CA ASN A 99 -13.55 44.24 30.93
C ASN A 99 -13.10 45.68 31.21
N GLU A 100 -12.35 46.30 30.30
CA GLU A 100 -11.99 47.71 30.37
C GLU A 100 -13.23 48.60 30.27
N LEU A 101 -14.05 48.41 29.23
CA LEU A 101 -15.30 49.16 29.03
C LEU A 101 -16.29 48.97 30.18
N MET A 102 -16.39 47.76 30.74
CA MET A 102 -17.22 47.49 31.91
C MET A 102 -16.77 48.30 33.14
N ARG A 103 -15.45 48.40 33.37
CA ARG A 103 -14.90 49.23 34.44
C ARG A 103 -15.16 50.71 34.21
N GLU A 104 -14.99 51.19 32.98
CA GLU A 104 -15.25 52.59 32.61
C GLU A 104 -16.73 52.98 32.79
N GLN A 105 -17.65 52.06 32.52
CA GLN A 105 -19.08 52.30 32.67
C GLN A 105 -19.65 51.89 34.04
N GLU A 106 -18.81 51.45 34.97
CA GLU A 106 -19.22 50.89 36.26
C GLU A 106 -20.28 49.77 36.13
N ALA A 107 -20.27 49.08 34.98
CA ALA A 107 -21.26 48.07 34.62
C ALA A 107 -20.77 46.67 34.96
N THR A 108 -21.66 45.83 35.46
CA THR A 108 -21.40 44.42 35.73
C THR A 108 -21.87 43.54 34.57
N HIS A 109 -21.41 42.29 34.57
CA HIS A 109 -21.80 41.33 33.53
C HIS A 109 -23.31 41.03 33.61
N ASP A 110 -23.90 41.12 34.79
CA ASP A 110 -25.32 40.94 35.05
C ASP A 110 -26.15 42.12 34.52
N ASP A 111 -25.63 43.35 34.59
CA ASP A 111 -26.28 44.53 34.01
C ASP A 111 -26.40 44.39 32.48
N ILE A 112 -25.33 43.92 31.82
CA ILE A 112 -25.30 43.67 30.38
C ILE A 112 -26.27 42.53 30.01
N CYS A 113 -26.27 41.44 30.77
CA CYS A 113 -27.17 40.32 30.53
C CYS A 113 -28.66 40.72 30.73
N SER A 114 -28.93 41.61 31.68
CA SER A 114 -30.29 42.12 31.94
C SER A 114 -30.80 42.98 30.79
N LEU A 115 -29.95 43.80 30.16
CA LEU A 115 -30.30 44.58 28.96
C LEU A 115 -30.73 43.69 27.77
N LYS A 116 -30.12 42.50 27.63
CA LYS A 116 -30.50 41.56 26.58
C LYS A 116 -31.92 41.02 26.76
N ALA A 117 -32.37 40.86 28.00
CA ALA A 117 -33.71 40.38 28.31
C ALA A 117 -34.80 41.43 28.05
N THR A 118 -34.45 42.72 28.00
CA THR A 118 -35.38 43.83 27.75
C THR A 118 -35.52 44.21 26.27
N ILE A 119 -34.65 43.67 25.40
CA ILE A 119 -34.63 43.95 23.94
C ILE A 119 -35.50 42.93 23.15
N TYR A 120 -36.05 41.91 23.81
CA TYR A 120 -37.08 41.00 23.28
C TYR A 120 -38.37 41.12 24.11
#